data_AF-M5TZ51-F1
#
_entry.id   AF-M5TZ51-F1
#
_cell.length_a   1.000
_cell.length_b   1.000
_cell.length_c   1.000
_cell.angle_alpha   90.00
_cell.angle_beta   90.00
_cell.angle_gamma   90.00
#
_symmetry.space_group_name_H-M   'P 1'
#
loop_
_entity.id
_entity.type
_entity.pdbx_description
1 polymer ?
#
loop_
_entity_poly.entity_id
_entity_poly.type
_entity_poly.pdbx_seq_one_letter_code
_entity_poly.pdbx_strand_id
1 'polypeptide(L)'
;MSGVARSIAAGLCVTTIAMPGIVSLRGDAACCHAEEAQATESEDVSIEQIERWVKQLSSDSYLRRKRATADLTRAGQVAVRPLVSELETGDLETTERVISILQEIASTASIIPPKTQPQNEPASEPSEAADEATAEPTAWDELLRISTLGGSRGTRAKIATKEVRDVRRALAVDLLSDAGVFVGTTEFIIGARSELKRIVEFDGVYEGDPALLDLLQWVDGIEYARLKGDAIRLDILEGVVRMPDLKTLALLHGDVDADELRTLGAITELRRLELRYVPMSGELIDQLATLPIRVSLTLNGTAAPAERVDALRKTVPGLEIIFKQGGFLGVQCYDNFNECLINEVLRGQAAEKAGLLPGDVVLQVDGKPIKQFKDLQKAIDAHMPGEEIDIVYQRGQQEKRTTARLGKLEEQ
;
A
#
# COMPACT_ATOMS: atom_id res chain seq x y z
N MET A 1 44.04 -35.11 -10.03
CA MET A 1 44.63 -36.27 -9.34
C MET A 1 44.84 -35.90 -7.88
N SER A 2 44.32 -36.73 -6.95
CA SER A 2 44.48 -36.78 -5.47
C SER A 2 44.36 -35.46 -4.69
N GLY A 3 43.39 -35.21 -3.79
CA GLY A 3 42.62 -36.13 -2.94
C GLY A 3 43.32 -36.32 -1.59
N VAL A 4 42.94 -35.55 -0.56
CA VAL A 4 43.02 -35.94 0.87
C VAL A 4 41.95 -35.17 1.64
N ALA A 5 40.96 -35.90 2.17
CA ALA A 5 40.03 -35.44 3.19
C ALA A 5 40.61 -35.74 4.59
N ARG A 6 40.43 -34.84 5.55
CA ARG A 6 40.54 -35.16 6.98
C ARG A 6 39.51 -34.38 7.81
N SER A 7 38.68 -35.18 8.47
CA SER A 7 37.68 -34.84 9.49
C SER A 7 38.36 -34.48 10.81
N ILE A 8 37.85 -33.47 11.52
CA ILE A 8 37.99 -33.30 12.98
C ILE A 8 36.66 -32.79 13.54
N ALA A 9 35.99 -33.66 14.30
CA ALA A 9 34.90 -33.34 15.22
C ALA A 9 35.50 -33.02 16.61
N ALA A 10 35.00 -31.99 17.27
CA ALA A 10 35.30 -31.71 18.68
C ALA A 10 33.98 -31.45 19.42
N GLY A 11 33.61 -32.39 20.28
CA GLY A 11 32.50 -32.27 21.22
C GLY A 11 32.93 -31.51 22.47
N LEU A 12 32.04 -30.64 22.97
CA LEU A 12 32.16 -30.03 24.29
C LEU A 12 31.30 -30.81 25.29
N CYS A 13 31.97 -31.31 26.33
CA CYS A 13 31.42 -31.99 27.49
C CYS A 13 31.06 -30.93 28.54
N VAL A 14 29.82 -30.86 29.00
CA VAL A 14 29.44 -30.04 30.16
C VAL A 14 29.16 -30.97 31.34
N THR A 15 29.99 -30.81 32.36
CA THR A 15 30.06 -31.59 33.59
C THR A 15 28.94 -31.19 34.55
N THR A 16 28.17 -32.18 35.01
CA THR A 16 27.14 -32.04 36.05
C THR A 16 27.79 -31.98 37.43
N ILE A 17 27.46 -30.96 38.24
CA ILE A 17 27.79 -30.90 39.66
C ILE A 17 26.52 -31.20 40.45
N ALA A 18 26.57 -32.23 41.29
CA ALA A 18 25.54 -32.62 42.24
C ALA A 18 25.92 -32.19 43.66
N MET A 19 24.95 -31.69 44.43
CA MET A 19 24.98 -31.65 45.90
C MET A 19 23.55 -31.91 46.45
N PRO A 20 23.39 -32.62 47.59
CA PRO A 20 22.11 -33.22 48.01
C PRO A 20 21.46 -32.52 49.22
N GLY A 21 20.15 -32.74 49.44
CA GLY A 21 19.52 -32.45 50.75
C GLY A 21 18.00 -32.27 50.80
N ILE A 22 17.25 -33.39 50.76
CA ILE A 22 16.11 -33.78 51.62
C ILE A 22 14.98 -32.74 51.90
N VAL A 23 13.74 -33.05 51.48
CA VAL A 23 12.62 -33.50 52.34
C VAL A 23 11.52 -34.09 51.44
N SER A 24 11.11 -35.31 51.78
CA SER A 24 10.06 -36.11 51.16
C SER A 24 8.68 -35.68 51.68
N LEU A 25 7.77 -35.34 50.78
CA LEU A 25 6.33 -35.46 51.01
C LEU A 25 5.72 -36.21 49.82
N ARG A 26 5.40 -37.48 50.07
CA ARG A 26 4.50 -38.29 49.23
C ARG A 26 3.10 -37.68 49.33
N GLY A 27 2.59 -37.22 48.20
CA GLY A 27 1.17 -36.96 47.96
C GLY A 27 0.83 -37.54 46.60
N ASP A 28 -0.25 -38.30 46.55
CA ASP A 28 -0.58 -39.30 45.54
C ASP A 28 -0.56 -38.82 44.08
N ALA A 29 0.01 -39.68 43.23
CA ALA A 29 -0.08 -39.60 41.79
C ALA A 29 -1.50 -39.94 41.34
N ALA A 30 -2.34 -38.93 41.18
CA ALA A 30 -3.48 -39.00 40.28
C ALA A 30 -2.98 -38.68 38.86
N CYS A 31 -2.99 -39.69 38.00
CA CYS A 31 -2.79 -39.52 36.56
C CYS A 31 -3.77 -38.48 36.01
N CYS A 32 -3.27 -37.29 35.68
CA CYS A 32 -3.96 -36.40 34.76
C CYS A 32 -3.79 -37.00 33.37
N HIS A 33 -4.79 -37.77 32.92
CA HIS A 33 -5.00 -37.94 31.49
C HIS A 33 -5.11 -36.53 30.90
N ALA A 34 -4.18 -36.20 30.02
CA ALA A 34 -4.36 -35.11 29.08
C ALA A 34 -5.59 -35.47 28.25
N GLU A 35 -6.72 -34.86 28.57
CA GLU A 35 -7.84 -34.76 27.64
C GLU A 35 -7.30 -34.02 26.43
N GLU A 36 -7.05 -34.79 25.36
CA GLU A 36 -7.00 -34.27 24.01
C GLU A 36 -8.19 -33.34 23.85
N ALA A 37 -7.91 -32.04 23.69
CA ALA A 37 -8.90 -31.07 23.30
C ALA A 37 -9.43 -31.50 21.93
N GLN A 38 -10.51 -32.29 21.96
CA GLN A 38 -11.31 -32.63 20.80
C GLN A 38 -11.68 -31.30 20.15
N ALA A 39 -11.23 -31.13 18.91
CA ALA A 39 -11.78 -30.14 18.01
C ALA A 39 -13.29 -30.41 17.97
N THR A 40 -14.06 -29.56 18.65
CA THR A 40 -15.52 -29.58 18.58
C THR A 40 -15.90 -29.39 17.12
N GLU A 41 -16.37 -30.48 16.52
CA GLU A 41 -17.13 -30.50 15.29
C GLU A 41 -18.13 -29.33 15.34
N SER A 42 -18.14 -28.49 14.30
CA SER A 42 -19.15 -27.46 14.16
C SER A 42 -20.52 -28.13 14.08
N GLU A 43 -21.29 -28.12 15.16
CA GLU A 43 -22.72 -28.42 15.11
C GLU A 43 -23.31 -27.49 14.05
N ASP A 44 -23.81 -28.06 12.95
CA ASP A 44 -24.51 -27.31 11.91
C ASP A 44 -25.73 -26.63 12.54
N VAL A 45 -25.57 -25.35 12.87
CA VAL A 45 -26.63 -24.55 13.48
C VAL A 45 -27.76 -24.40 12.47
N SER A 46 -28.97 -24.85 12.83
CA SER A 46 -30.11 -24.76 11.93
C SER A 46 -30.64 -23.32 11.83
N ILE A 47 -31.22 -22.96 10.68
CA ILE A 47 -31.84 -21.64 10.47
C ILE A 47 -32.91 -21.35 11.52
N GLU A 48 -33.71 -22.35 11.90
CA GLU A 48 -34.72 -22.23 12.96
C GLU A 48 -34.11 -21.88 14.33
N GLN A 49 -32.91 -22.40 14.63
CA GLN A 49 -32.21 -22.06 15.86
C GLN A 49 -31.75 -20.60 15.85
N ILE A 50 -31.24 -20.11 14.72
CA ILE A 50 -30.84 -18.71 14.52
C ILE A 50 -32.04 -17.78 14.69
N GLU A 51 -33.15 -18.05 14.02
CA GLU A 51 -34.38 -17.24 14.14
C GLU A 51 -34.90 -17.18 15.58
N ARG A 52 -34.80 -18.30 16.31
CA ARG A 52 -35.17 -18.36 17.72
C ARG A 52 -34.25 -17.50 18.59
N TRP A 53 -32.94 -17.49 18.32
CA TRP A 53 -32.01 -16.61 19.04
C TRP A 53 -32.25 -15.13 18.70
N VAL A 54 -32.54 -14.79 17.44
CA VAL A 54 -32.90 -13.41 17.03
C VAL A 54 -34.10 -12.92 17.83
N LYS A 55 -35.18 -13.71 17.92
CA LYS A 55 -36.37 -13.38 18.74
C LYS A 55 -36.05 -13.22 20.24
N GLN A 56 -34.99 -13.84 20.74
CA GLN A 56 -34.59 -13.72 22.14
C GLN A 56 -33.82 -12.43 22.46
N LEU A 57 -33.40 -11.66 21.44
CA LEU A 57 -32.71 -10.38 21.63
C LEU A 57 -33.59 -9.31 22.28
N SER A 58 -34.91 -9.41 22.17
CA SER A 58 -35.88 -8.51 22.82
C SER A 58 -36.48 -9.10 24.11
N SER A 59 -35.99 -10.26 24.58
CA SER A 59 -36.53 -10.90 25.79
C SER A 59 -36.31 -10.05 27.03
N ASP A 60 -37.28 -9.95 27.95
CA ASP A 60 -37.12 -9.26 29.24
C ASP A 60 -35.97 -9.84 30.10
N SER A 61 -35.63 -11.11 29.91
CA SER A 61 -34.57 -11.78 30.67
C SER A 61 -33.18 -11.43 30.14
N TYR A 62 -32.40 -10.69 30.95
CA TYR A 62 -31.00 -10.35 30.64
C TYR A 62 -30.16 -11.57 30.26
N LEU A 63 -30.31 -12.69 30.96
CA LEU A 63 -29.55 -13.92 30.69
C LEU A 63 -29.90 -14.53 29.33
N ARG A 64 -31.18 -14.45 28.91
CA ARG A 64 -31.60 -14.92 27.57
C ARG A 64 -31.01 -14.04 26.48
N ARG A 65 -31.10 -12.71 26.63
CA ARG A 65 -30.49 -11.77 25.68
C ARG A 65 -28.98 -12.01 25.55
N LYS A 66 -28.27 -12.11 26.68
CA LYS A 66 -26.82 -12.34 26.70
C LYS A 66 -26.40 -13.64 26.02
N ARG A 67 -27.14 -14.74 26.25
CA ARG A 67 -26.88 -16.03 25.58
C ARG A 67 -27.14 -15.95 24.08
N ALA A 68 -28.31 -15.42 23.70
CA ALA A 68 -28.67 -15.23 22.29
C ALA A 68 -27.63 -14.38 21.53
N THR A 69 -27.16 -13.28 22.13
CA THR A 69 -26.06 -12.47 21.56
C THR A 69 -24.81 -13.32 21.33
N ALA A 70 -24.35 -14.06 22.34
CA ALA A 70 -23.14 -14.88 22.20
C ALA A 70 -23.28 -16.01 21.17
N ASP A 71 -24.45 -16.64 21.11
CA ASP A 71 -24.72 -17.74 20.16
C ASP A 71 -24.83 -17.23 18.72
N LEU A 72 -25.48 -16.07 18.50
CA LEU A 72 -25.56 -15.41 17.20
C LEU A 72 -24.19 -14.93 16.71
N THR A 73 -23.36 -14.36 17.59
CA THR A 73 -21.98 -14.00 17.25
C THR A 73 -21.19 -15.25 16.83
N ARG A 74 -21.31 -16.36 17.57
CA ARG A 74 -20.61 -17.61 17.25
C ARG A 74 -21.07 -18.22 15.91
N ALA A 75 -22.35 -18.06 15.56
CA ALA A 75 -22.89 -18.51 14.28
C ALA A 75 -22.33 -17.74 13.07
N GLY A 76 -21.73 -16.56 13.28
CA GLY A 76 -20.99 -15.83 12.25
C GLY A 76 -21.86 -15.41 11.07
N GLN A 77 -21.37 -15.64 9.85
CA GLN A 77 -21.98 -15.16 8.59
C GLN A 77 -23.43 -15.63 8.41
N VAL A 78 -23.78 -16.85 8.84
CA VAL A 78 -25.13 -17.42 8.69
C VAL A 78 -26.18 -16.64 9.49
N ALA A 79 -25.77 -15.94 10.55
CA ALA A 79 -26.68 -15.13 11.37
C ALA A 79 -26.96 -13.73 10.77
N VAL A 80 -26.17 -13.25 9.81
CA VAL A 80 -26.22 -11.87 9.31
C VAL A 80 -27.59 -11.53 8.72
N ARG A 81 -28.10 -12.36 7.81
CA ARG A 81 -29.37 -12.09 7.13
C ARG A 81 -30.56 -12.05 8.10
N PRO A 82 -30.78 -13.05 8.99
CA PRO A 82 -31.83 -12.98 10.01
C PRO A 82 -31.71 -11.78 10.95
N LEU A 83 -30.48 -11.40 11.33
CA LEU A 83 -30.22 -10.22 12.17
C LEU A 83 -30.66 -8.93 11.47
N VAL A 84 -30.32 -8.76 10.19
CA VAL A 84 -30.67 -7.57 9.42
C VAL A 84 -32.18 -7.44 9.23
N SER A 85 -32.89 -8.55 9.01
CA SER A 85 -34.37 -8.54 8.94
C SER A 85 -35.01 -8.02 10.24
N GLU A 86 -34.42 -8.31 11.40
CA GLU A 86 -34.93 -7.83 12.69
C GLU A 86 -34.73 -6.31 12.87
N LEU A 87 -33.77 -5.69 12.17
CA LEU A 87 -33.56 -4.24 12.25
C LEU A 87 -34.74 -3.45 11.69
N GLU A 88 -35.58 -4.02 10.82
CA GLU A 88 -36.73 -3.31 10.25
C GLU A 88 -37.85 -3.14 11.28
N THR A 89 -38.03 -4.13 12.16
CA THR A 89 -39.14 -4.22 13.11
C THR A 89 -38.75 -3.95 14.57
N GLY A 90 -37.45 -4.03 14.89
CA GLY A 90 -36.95 -4.01 16.25
C GLY A 90 -36.96 -2.64 16.94
N ASP A 91 -37.09 -2.66 18.26
CA ASP A 91 -36.94 -1.49 19.13
C ASP A 91 -35.48 -1.00 19.22
N LEU A 92 -35.25 0.06 19.99
CA LEU A 92 -33.91 0.65 20.12
C LEU A 92 -32.91 -0.33 20.76
N GLU A 93 -33.34 -1.12 21.75
CA GLU A 93 -32.47 -2.08 22.44
C GLU A 93 -32.08 -3.24 21.51
N THR A 94 -33.04 -3.75 20.74
CA THR A 94 -32.83 -4.81 19.74
C THR A 94 -31.91 -4.31 18.62
N THR A 95 -32.14 -3.09 18.11
CA THR A 95 -31.27 -2.45 17.13
C THR A 95 -29.82 -2.38 17.62
N GLU A 96 -29.62 -1.92 18.86
CA GLU A 96 -28.27 -1.80 19.45
C GLU A 96 -27.56 -3.15 19.55
N ARG A 97 -28.28 -4.20 19.99
CA ARG A 97 -27.73 -5.56 20.07
C ARG A 97 -27.39 -6.12 18.70
N VAL A 98 -28.27 -5.94 17.71
CA VAL A 98 -28.02 -6.43 16.35
C VAL A 98 -26.78 -5.75 15.76
N ILE A 99 -26.67 -4.42 15.85
CA ILE A 99 -25.47 -3.70 15.35
C ILE A 99 -24.21 -4.19 16.07
N SER A 100 -24.26 -4.40 17.38
CA SER A 100 -23.13 -4.94 18.16
C SER A 100 -22.75 -6.36 17.74
N ILE A 101 -23.72 -7.24 17.44
CA ILE A 101 -23.44 -8.60 16.94
C ILE A 101 -22.80 -8.53 15.56
N LEU A 102 -23.35 -7.73 14.64
CA LEU A 102 -22.77 -7.54 13.31
C LEU A 102 -21.35 -6.98 13.39
N GLN A 103 -21.09 -6.06 14.31
CA GLN A 103 -19.76 -5.50 14.55
C GLN A 103 -18.76 -6.57 14.99
N GLU A 104 -19.15 -7.44 15.91
CA GLU A 104 -18.28 -8.52 16.40
C GLU A 104 -17.99 -9.56 15.30
N ILE A 105 -19.02 -9.95 14.52
CA ILE A 105 -18.87 -10.85 13.38
C ILE A 105 -17.93 -10.23 12.35
N ALA A 106 -18.12 -8.95 12.01
CA ALA A 106 -17.25 -8.26 11.07
C ALA A 106 -15.82 -8.12 11.63
N SER A 107 -15.63 -7.87 12.93
CA SER A 107 -14.29 -7.71 13.50
C SER A 107 -13.47 -9.01 13.52
N THR A 108 -14.15 -10.16 13.65
CA THR A 108 -13.52 -11.48 13.82
C THR A 108 -13.45 -12.31 12.55
N ALA A 109 -14.26 -11.99 11.53
CA ALA A 109 -14.20 -12.67 10.25
C ALA A 109 -12.80 -12.53 9.60
N SER A 110 -12.32 -13.63 9.00
CA SER A 110 -11.04 -13.65 8.30
C SER A 110 -10.99 -12.54 7.26
N ILE A 111 -9.95 -11.70 7.34
CA ILE A 111 -9.72 -10.65 6.33
C ILE A 111 -8.92 -11.16 5.14
N ILE A 112 -8.29 -12.33 5.26
CA ILE A 112 -7.65 -13.03 4.14
C ILE A 112 -8.72 -13.90 3.47
N PRO A 113 -8.97 -13.74 2.15
CA PRO A 113 -9.86 -14.63 1.43
C PRO A 113 -9.36 -16.08 1.52
N PRO A 114 -10.25 -17.08 1.59
CA PRO A 114 -9.81 -18.47 1.49
C PRO A 114 -9.10 -18.66 0.15
N LYS A 115 -7.89 -19.26 0.18
CA LYS A 115 -7.15 -19.57 -1.05
C LYS A 115 -8.03 -20.43 -1.95
N THR A 116 -8.42 -19.92 -3.11
CA THR A 116 -8.93 -20.75 -4.20
C THR A 116 -7.78 -21.69 -4.57
N GLN A 117 -7.85 -22.95 -4.16
CA GLN A 117 -6.91 -23.95 -4.64
C GLN A 117 -7.00 -23.96 -6.17
N PRO A 118 -5.87 -23.97 -6.90
CA PRO A 118 -5.92 -24.19 -8.34
C PRO A 118 -6.56 -25.56 -8.55
N GLN A 119 -7.77 -25.57 -9.09
CA GLN A 119 -8.45 -26.78 -9.48
C GLN A 119 -7.64 -27.39 -10.62
N ASN A 120 -6.81 -28.39 -10.28
CA ASN A 120 -6.27 -29.34 -11.26
C ASN A 120 -7.41 -30.24 -11.76
N GLU A 121 -8.36 -29.67 -12.49
CA GLU A 121 -9.32 -30.42 -13.28
C GLU A 121 -9.24 -29.87 -14.72
N PRO A 122 -9.07 -30.73 -15.73
CA PRO A 122 -8.91 -30.29 -17.11
C PRO A 122 -10.17 -29.55 -17.56
N ALA A 123 -9.97 -28.39 -18.18
CA ALA A 123 -10.99 -27.53 -18.74
C ALA A 123 -12.01 -28.31 -19.56
N SER A 124 -13.16 -28.60 -18.95
CA SER A 124 -14.40 -28.83 -19.69
C SER A 124 -14.94 -27.48 -20.16
N GLU A 125 -15.41 -27.47 -21.40
CA GLU A 125 -15.85 -26.35 -22.24
C GLU A 125 -16.64 -25.24 -21.53
N PRO A 126 -16.56 -23.98 -22.02
CA PRO A 126 -17.21 -22.84 -21.40
C PRO A 126 -18.73 -23.01 -21.44
N SER A 127 -19.37 -23.28 -20.30
CA SER A 127 -20.80 -23.11 -20.19
C SER A 127 -21.12 -21.61 -20.17
N GLU A 128 -21.76 -21.12 -21.24
CA GLU A 128 -22.41 -19.82 -21.32
C GLU A 128 -23.58 -19.75 -20.32
N ALA A 129 -23.25 -19.56 -19.04
CA ALA A 129 -24.10 -19.10 -17.94
C ALA A 129 -23.31 -19.23 -16.63
N ALA A 130 -22.19 -18.50 -16.52
CA ALA A 130 -21.72 -18.12 -15.19
C ALA A 130 -22.65 -17.02 -14.70
N ASP A 131 -23.78 -17.41 -14.11
CA ASP A 131 -24.57 -16.51 -13.27
C ASP A 131 -23.60 -15.83 -12.30
N GLU A 132 -23.62 -14.49 -12.26
CA GLU A 132 -23.11 -13.72 -11.14
C GLU A 132 -23.79 -14.24 -9.88
N ALA A 133 -23.17 -15.23 -9.22
CA ALA A 133 -23.56 -15.67 -7.90
C ALA A 133 -23.37 -14.46 -6.98
N THR A 134 -24.44 -13.72 -6.76
CA THR A 134 -24.52 -12.63 -5.79
C THR A 134 -24.23 -13.24 -4.42
N ALA A 135 -22.96 -13.19 -4.01
CA ALA A 135 -22.53 -13.62 -2.70
C ALA A 135 -23.39 -12.91 -1.64
N GLU A 136 -23.89 -13.65 -0.64
CA GLU A 136 -24.71 -13.04 0.40
C GLU A 136 -23.90 -11.91 1.10
N PRO A 137 -24.51 -10.73 1.35
CA PRO A 137 -23.82 -9.62 1.99
C PRO A 137 -23.16 -10.02 3.31
N THR A 138 -21.91 -9.62 3.51
CA THR A 138 -21.22 -9.85 4.78
C THR A 138 -21.75 -8.95 5.89
N ALA A 139 -21.42 -9.27 7.14
CA ALA A 139 -21.70 -8.38 8.28
C ALA A 139 -21.12 -6.97 8.06
N TRP A 140 -19.95 -6.87 7.40
CA TRP A 140 -19.35 -5.60 7.04
C TRP A 140 -20.18 -4.84 5.99
N ASP A 141 -20.62 -5.52 4.93
CA ASP A 141 -21.41 -4.91 3.85
C ASP A 141 -22.73 -4.36 4.39
N GLU A 142 -23.38 -5.11 5.29
CA GLU A 142 -24.61 -4.68 5.94
C GLU A 142 -24.40 -3.52 6.90
N LEU A 143 -23.33 -3.54 7.72
CA LEU A 143 -22.98 -2.40 8.57
C LEU A 143 -22.69 -1.14 7.73
N LEU A 144 -21.98 -1.29 6.61
CA LEU A 144 -21.70 -0.19 5.69
C LEU A 144 -23.00 0.35 5.11
N ARG A 145 -23.88 -0.51 4.59
CA ARG A 145 -25.20 -0.13 4.08
C ARG A 145 -26.01 0.62 5.14
N ILE A 146 -26.12 0.08 6.35
CA ILE A 146 -26.87 0.70 7.46
C ILE A 146 -26.25 2.06 7.85
N SER A 147 -24.91 2.18 7.84
CA SER A 147 -24.22 3.42 8.21
C SER A 147 -24.53 4.60 7.28
N THR A 148 -24.94 4.32 6.05
CA THR A 148 -25.41 5.35 5.10
C THR A 148 -26.84 5.83 5.37
N LEU A 149 -27.60 5.07 6.16
CA LEU A 149 -28.95 5.45 6.54
C LEU A 149 -28.93 6.60 7.55
N GLY A 150 -29.95 7.45 7.51
CA GLY A 150 -30.14 8.49 8.53
C GLY A 150 -30.59 7.92 9.88
N GLY A 151 -30.62 8.79 10.89
CA GLY A 151 -31.19 8.47 12.21
C GLY A 151 -30.26 7.69 13.15
N SER A 152 -30.84 7.21 14.25
CA SER A 152 -30.11 6.57 15.35
C SER A 152 -29.40 5.28 14.92
N ARG A 153 -30.05 4.47 14.05
CA ARG A 153 -29.51 3.21 13.55
C ARG A 153 -28.25 3.44 12.70
N GLY A 154 -28.32 4.35 11.73
CA GLY A 154 -27.17 4.68 10.89
C GLY A 154 -26.03 5.33 11.66
N THR A 155 -26.34 6.17 12.66
CA THR A 155 -25.32 6.77 13.53
C THR A 155 -24.56 5.69 14.32
N ARG A 156 -25.26 4.70 14.86
CA ARG A 156 -24.65 3.58 15.57
C ARG A 156 -23.86 2.66 14.64
N ALA A 157 -24.42 2.33 13.48
CA ALA A 157 -23.71 1.56 12.46
C ALA A 157 -22.43 2.28 11.99
N LYS A 158 -22.44 3.61 11.89
CA LYS A 158 -21.25 4.42 11.56
C LYS A 158 -20.15 4.34 12.64
N ILE A 159 -20.53 4.23 13.91
CA ILE A 159 -19.57 3.99 15.00
C ILE A 159 -19.01 2.56 14.88
N ALA A 160 -19.90 1.57 14.69
CA ALA A 160 -19.51 0.17 14.54
C ALA A 160 -18.57 -0.06 13.33
N THR A 161 -18.85 0.55 12.17
CA THR A 161 -17.97 0.44 10.99
C THR A 161 -16.59 1.04 11.25
N LYS A 162 -16.52 2.14 12.02
CA LYS A 162 -15.23 2.72 12.42
C LYS A 162 -14.44 1.75 13.30
N GLU A 163 -15.08 1.13 14.30
CA GLU A 163 -14.42 0.19 15.20
C GLU A 163 -13.93 -1.07 14.47
N VAL A 164 -14.77 -1.66 13.61
CA VAL A 164 -14.38 -2.79 12.75
C VAL A 164 -13.17 -2.41 11.88
N ARG A 165 -13.21 -1.22 11.29
CA ARG A 165 -12.13 -0.75 10.43
C ARG A 165 -10.84 -0.53 11.20
N ASP A 166 -10.90 0.02 12.41
CA ASP A 166 -9.72 0.23 13.26
C ASP A 166 -9.03 -1.11 13.58
N VAL A 167 -9.81 -2.16 13.91
CA VAL A 167 -9.30 -3.53 14.16
C VAL A 167 -8.71 -4.13 12.88
N ARG A 168 -9.46 -4.13 11.78
CA ARG A 168 -9.03 -4.73 10.51
C ARG A 168 -7.83 -4.01 9.90
N ARG A 169 -7.75 -2.69 10.02
CA ARG A 169 -6.59 -1.89 9.56
C ARG A 169 -5.33 -2.31 10.29
N ALA A 170 -5.38 -2.48 11.61
CA ALA A 170 -4.20 -2.87 12.38
C ALA A 170 -3.64 -4.22 11.89
N LEU A 171 -4.52 -5.21 11.69
CA LEU A 171 -4.14 -6.52 11.16
C LEU A 171 -3.67 -6.45 9.70
N ALA A 172 -4.35 -5.68 8.85
CA ALA A 172 -3.97 -5.50 7.45
C ALA A 172 -2.57 -4.89 7.32
N VAL A 173 -2.26 -3.84 8.10
CA VAL A 173 -0.95 -3.20 8.09
C VAL A 173 0.15 -4.16 8.54
N ASP A 174 -0.10 -4.96 9.58
CA ASP A 174 0.85 -5.97 10.07
C ASP A 174 1.16 -7.02 9.00
N LEU A 175 0.12 -7.64 8.41
CA LEU A 175 0.25 -8.66 7.37
C LEU A 175 0.89 -8.12 6.08
N LEU A 176 0.55 -6.90 5.67
CA LEU A 176 1.17 -6.27 4.50
C LEU A 176 2.65 -5.97 4.76
N SER A 177 3.00 -5.49 5.96
CA SER A 177 4.39 -5.23 6.35
C SER A 177 5.21 -6.52 6.39
N ASP A 178 4.65 -7.59 6.95
CA ASP A 178 5.27 -8.92 6.97
C ASP A 178 5.49 -9.49 5.55
N ALA A 179 4.62 -9.12 4.60
CA ALA A 179 4.75 -9.49 3.20
C ALA A 179 5.71 -8.59 2.40
N GLY A 180 6.36 -7.62 3.04
CA GLY A 180 7.34 -6.72 2.42
C GLY A 180 6.77 -5.42 1.88
N VAL A 181 5.50 -5.09 2.14
CA VAL A 181 4.91 -3.79 1.78
C VAL A 181 5.23 -2.77 2.86
N PHE A 182 5.85 -1.65 2.49
CA PHE A 182 6.10 -0.59 3.47
C PHE A 182 4.82 0.21 3.73
N VAL A 183 4.40 0.29 5.01
CA VAL A 183 3.28 1.14 5.43
C VAL A 183 3.71 2.05 6.58
N GLY A 184 4.09 3.29 6.27
CA GLY A 184 4.72 4.15 7.26
C GLY A 184 4.94 5.58 6.79
N THR A 185 5.60 6.38 7.62
CA THR A 185 5.97 7.75 7.26
C THR A 185 7.36 7.76 6.64
N THR A 186 7.48 8.30 5.43
CA THR A 186 8.76 8.48 4.74
C THR A 186 8.71 9.73 3.86
N GLU A 187 9.85 10.09 3.27
CA GLU A 187 9.92 11.17 2.32
C GLU A 187 9.16 10.85 1.03
N PHE A 188 8.32 11.80 0.61
CA PHE A 188 7.60 11.75 -0.65
C PHE A 188 7.85 13.02 -1.44
N ILE A 189 8.47 12.87 -2.61
CA ILE A 189 8.74 14.00 -3.50
C ILE A 189 7.47 14.29 -4.31
N ILE A 190 7.06 15.56 -4.29
CA ILE A 190 6.02 16.08 -5.18
C ILE A 190 6.65 17.22 -5.98
N GLY A 191 6.95 16.96 -7.24
CA GLY A 191 7.66 17.93 -8.10
C GLY A 191 9.10 18.14 -7.64
N ALA A 192 9.37 19.20 -6.88
CA ALA A 192 10.72 19.55 -6.40
C ALA A 192 10.81 19.69 -4.86
N ARG A 193 9.74 19.32 -4.14
CA ARG A 193 9.68 19.41 -2.67
C ARG A 193 9.60 18.01 -2.09
N SER A 194 10.47 17.71 -1.13
CA SER A 194 10.36 16.52 -0.28
C SER A 194 9.52 16.87 0.96
N GLU A 195 8.48 16.08 1.21
CA GLU A 195 7.65 16.19 2.41
C GLU A 195 7.52 14.81 3.08
N LEU A 196 7.50 14.77 4.42
CA LEU A 196 7.19 13.55 5.15
C LEU A 196 5.70 13.23 5.02
N LYS A 197 5.39 12.09 4.41
CA LYS A 197 4.02 11.59 4.24
C LYS A 197 3.92 10.17 4.75
N ARG A 198 2.75 9.82 5.27
CA ARG A 198 2.39 8.42 5.48
C ARG A 198 2.00 7.84 4.13
N ILE A 199 2.65 6.75 3.72
CA ILE A 199 2.48 6.14 2.40
C ILE A 199 2.34 4.62 2.52
N VAL A 200 1.77 4.02 1.48
CA VAL A 200 1.94 2.60 1.16
C VAL A 200 2.95 2.50 0.01
N GLU A 201 4.04 1.75 0.19
CA GLU A 201 5.06 1.57 -0.83
C GLU A 201 5.27 0.09 -1.14
N PHE A 202 5.25 -0.22 -2.44
CA PHE A 202 5.65 -1.50 -3.00
C PHE A 202 6.95 -1.32 -3.78
N ASP A 203 7.89 -2.22 -3.56
CA ASP A 203 9.11 -2.35 -4.34
C ASP A 203 9.29 -3.81 -4.80
N GLY A 204 10.41 -4.10 -5.46
CA GLY A 204 10.72 -5.45 -5.95
C GLY A 204 10.90 -6.52 -4.85
N VAL A 205 10.77 -6.18 -3.56
CA VAL A 205 10.81 -7.15 -2.45
C VAL A 205 9.46 -7.84 -2.25
N TYR A 206 8.36 -7.24 -2.72
CA TYR A 206 7.04 -7.84 -2.57
C TYR A 206 6.86 -9.05 -3.51
N GLU A 207 7.09 -10.25 -2.97
CA GLU A 207 6.76 -11.55 -3.59
C GLU A 207 5.46 -12.15 -3.00
N GLY A 208 4.66 -11.32 -2.32
CA GLY A 208 3.50 -11.75 -1.53
C GLY A 208 2.35 -12.36 -2.34
N ASP A 209 1.50 -13.11 -1.65
CA ASP A 209 0.28 -13.71 -2.20
C ASP A 209 -0.68 -12.60 -2.69
N PRO A 210 -1.20 -12.66 -3.94
CA PRO A 210 -2.19 -11.72 -4.44
C PRO A 210 -3.41 -11.55 -3.51
N ALA A 211 -3.76 -12.58 -2.72
CA ALA A 211 -4.83 -12.50 -1.73
C ALA A 211 -4.58 -11.45 -0.63
N LEU A 212 -3.32 -11.05 -0.38
CA LEU A 212 -2.99 -9.99 0.58
C LEU A 212 -3.27 -8.59 0.01
N LEU A 213 -3.36 -8.43 -1.31
CA LEU A 213 -3.65 -7.14 -1.94
C LEU A 213 -5.09 -6.68 -1.66
N ASP A 214 -6.00 -7.63 -1.41
CA ASP A 214 -7.36 -7.32 -0.93
C ASP A 214 -7.36 -6.60 0.42
N LEU A 215 -6.29 -6.75 1.22
CA LEU A 215 -6.18 -6.07 2.51
C LEU A 215 -6.03 -4.56 2.39
N LEU A 216 -5.61 -4.04 1.23
CA LEU A 216 -5.45 -2.61 0.97
C LEU A 216 -6.77 -1.83 1.13
N GLN A 217 -7.92 -2.49 0.97
CA GLN A 217 -9.23 -1.88 1.24
C GLN A 217 -9.42 -1.45 2.70
N TRP A 218 -8.63 -2.02 3.63
CA TRP A 218 -8.65 -1.67 5.06
C TRP A 218 -7.64 -0.58 5.41
N VAL A 219 -6.75 -0.21 4.48
CA VAL A 219 -5.69 0.77 4.71
C VAL A 219 -6.23 2.19 4.44
N ASP A 220 -7.07 2.66 5.36
CA ASP A 220 -7.63 4.02 5.32
C ASP A 220 -6.71 5.06 5.99
N GLY A 221 -7.01 6.35 5.76
CA GLY A 221 -6.22 7.46 6.29
C GLY A 221 -4.84 7.64 5.65
N ILE A 222 -4.53 6.89 4.59
CA ILE A 222 -3.29 7.01 3.81
C ILE A 222 -3.63 7.47 2.39
N GLU A 223 -3.18 8.67 2.04
CA GLU A 223 -3.53 9.31 0.75
C GLU A 223 -2.49 9.07 -0.37
N TYR A 224 -1.37 8.43 -0.04
CA TYR A 224 -0.18 8.35 -0.87
C TYR A 224 0.21 6.88 -1.07
N ALA A 225 0.40 6.48 -2.33
CA ALA A 225 0.98 5.20 -2.69
C ALA A 225 2.17 5.37 -3.64
N ARG A 226 3.15 4.47 -3.54
CA ARG A 226 4.32 4.44 -4.41
C ARG A 226 4.63 3.01 -4.85
N LEU A 227 4.85 2.80 -6.15
CA LEU A 227 5.29 1.53 -6.70
C LEU A 227 6.64 1.75 -7.38
N LYS A 228 7.61 0.87 -7.11
CA LYS A 228 8.98 0.96 -7.63
C LYS A 228 9.36 -0.28 -8.42
N GLY A 229 9.93 -0.09 -9.60
CA GLY A 229 10.47 -1.18 -10.41
C GLY A 229 9.42 -2.22 -10.77
N ASP A 230 9.77 -3.49 -10.55
CA ASP A 230 8.94 -4.66 -10.88
C ASP A 230 7.62 -4.73 -10.06
N ALA A 231 7.46 -3.87 -9.06
CA ALA A 231 6.19 -3.73 -8.35
C ALA A 231 5.12 -2.98 -9.16
N ILE A 232 5.49 -2.32 -10.27
CA ILE A 232 4.51 -1.77 -11.22
C ILE A 232 3.97 -2.95 -12.03
N ARG A 233 2.90 -3.55 -11.49
CA ARG A 233 2.20 -4.69 -12.10
C ARG A 233 0.70 -4.61 -11.86
N LEU A 234 -0.06 -5.21 -12.77
CA LEU A 234 -1.52 -5.12 -12.79
C LEU A 234 -2.20 -5.50 -11.46
N ASP A 235 -1.83 -6.62 -10.85
CA ASP A 235 -2.46 -7.10 -9.62
C ASP A 235 -2.21 -6.16 -8.42
N ILE A 236 -0.99 -5.65 -8.26
CA ILE A 236 -0.67 -4.64 -7.23
C ILE A 236 -1.49 -3.37 -7.48
N LEU A 237 -1.56 -2.90 -8.73
CA LEU A 237 -2.36 -1.72 -9.07
C LEU A 237 -3.85 -1.93 -8.76
N GLU A 238 -4.42 -3.09 -9.10
CA GLU A 238 -5.80 -3.44 -8.74
C GLU A 238 -6.04 -3.41 -7.23
N GLY A 239 -5.07 -3.84 -6.43
CA GLY A 239 -5.11 -3.73 -4.98
C GLY A 239 -5.00 -2.27 -4.49
N VAL A 240 -4.03 -1.52 -5.00
CA VAL A 240 -3.74 -0.13 -4.60
C VAL A 240 -4.93 0.78 -4.90
N VAL A 241 -5.63 0.57 -6.01
CA VAL A 241 -6.84 1.33 -6.35
C VAL A 241 -7.99 1.11 -5.35
N ARG A 242 -7.98 0.02 -4.59
CA ARG A 242 -8.97 -0.24 -3.52
C ARG A 242 -8.69 0.51 -2.23
N MET A 243 -7.55 1.18 -2.09
CA MET A 243 -7.24 2.01 -0.93
C MET A 243 -8.29 3.14 -0.79
N PRO A 244 -9.02 3.23 0.35
CA PRO A 244 -10.19 4.12 0.45
C PRO A 244 -9.91 5.62 0.27
N ASP A 245 -8.73 6.08 0.68
CA ASP A 245 -8.38 7.50 0.73
C ASP A 245 -7.27 7.89 -0.27
N LEU A 246 -6.92 7.01 -1.20
CA LEU A 246 -5.83 7.22 -2.16
C LEU A 246 -6.10 8.45 -3.04
N LYS A 247 -5.15 9.39 -3.05
CA LYS A 247 -5.22 10.64 -3.84
C LYS A 247 -3.96 10.88 -4.66
N THR A 248 -2.83 10.32 -4.27
CA THR A 248 -1.54 10.52 -4.92
C THR A 248 -0.88 9.17 -5.19
N LEU A 249 -0.54 8.91 -6.44
CA LEU A 249 0.18 7.70 -6.86
C LEU A 249 1.48 8.09 -7.55
N ALA A 250 2.59 7.46 -7.16
CA ALA A 250 3.87 7.58 -7.82
C ALA A 250 4.34 6.23 -8.34
N LEU A 251 4.63 6.14 -9.64
CA LEU A 251 5.23 4.98 -10.29
C LEU A 251 6.67 5.34 -10.66
N LEU A 252 7.65 4.63 -10.11
CA LEU A 252 9.06 4.95 -10.25
C LEU A 252 9.85 3.77 -10.82
N HIS A 253 10.77 4.04 -11.76
CA HIS A 253 11.81 3.10 -12.19
C HIS A 253 11.35 1.73 -12.74
N GLY A 254 10.23 1.65 -13.45
CA GLY A 254 9.78 0.41 -14.10
C GLY A 254 9.04 0.68 -15.40
N ASP A 255 8.41 -0.34 -15.96
CA ASP A 255 7.59 -0.23 -17.17
C ASP A 255 6.11 -0.19 -16.78
N VAL A 256 5.29 0.38 -17.65
CA VAL A 256 3.83 0.36 -17.50
C VAL A 256 3.19 0.05 -18.84
N ASP A 257 2.17 -0.78 -18.82
CA ASP A 257 1.37 -1.10 -20.00
C ASP A 257 0.00 -0.38 -20.01
N ALA A 258 -0.77 -0.67 -21.06
CA ALA A 258 -2.07 -0.07 -21.29
C ALA A 258 -3.15 -0.51 -20.29
N ASP A 259 -3.07 -1.74 -19.81
CA ASP A 259 -4.05 -2.34 -18.92
C ASP A 259 -3.82 -1.83 -17.49
N GLU A 260 -2.56 -1.75 -17.08
CA GLU A 260 -2.10 -1.15 -15.83
C GLU A 260 -2.50 0.32 -15.70
N LEU A 261 -2.30 1.13 -16.75
CA LEU A 261 -2.76 2.52 -16.74
C LEU A 261 -4.28 2.61 -16.65
N ARG A 262 -5.02 1.75 -17.35
CA ARG A 262 -6.49 1.77 -17.35
C ARG A 262 -7.06 1.50 -15.96
N THR A 263 -6.41 0.65 -15.16
CA THR A 263 -6.79 0.35 -13.78
C THR A 263 -6.82 1.62 -12.91
N LEU A 264 -5.94 2.59 -13.17
CA LEU A 264 -5.94 3.88 -12.46
C LEU A 264 -7.23 4.69 -12.68
N GLY A 265 -7.99 4.38 -13.73
CA GLY A 265 -9.30 4.98 -14.01
C GLY A 265 -10.36 4.69 -12.94
N ALA A 266 -10.19 3.64 -12.14
CA ALA A 266 -11.11 3.31 -11.05
C ALA A 266 -10.87 4.15 -9.77
N ILE A 267 -9.78 4.94 -9.70
CA ILE A 267 -9.54 5.84 -8.56
C ILE A 267 -10.47 7.06 -8.66
N THR A 268 -11.41 7.17 -7.72
CA THR A 268 -12.46 8.21 -7.74
C THR A 268 -11.92 9.64 -7.55
N GLU A 269 -10.87 9.81 -6.74
CA GLU A 269 -10.33 11.11 -6.33
C GLU A 269 -8.82 11.23 -6.58
N LEU A 270 -8.33 10.70 -7.72
CA LEU A 270 -6.92 10.82 -8.09
C LEU A 270 -6.53 12.30 -8.30
N ARG A 271 -5.81 12.88 -7.33
CA ARG A 271 -5.35 14.26 -7.41
C ARG A 271 -4.05 14.37 -8.17
N ARG A 272 -3.10 13.48 -7.89
CA ARG A 272 -1.75 13.55 -8.45
C ARG A 272 -1.29 12.20 -8.94
N LEU A 273 -0.74 12.19 -10.15
CA LEU A 273 -0.03 11.04 -10.71
C LEU A 273 1.40 11.46 -11.04
N GLU A 274 2.37 10.71 -10.54
CA GLU A 274 3.78 10.92 -10.86
C GLU A 274 4.35 9.68 -11.54
N LEU A 275 4.91 9.86 -12.72
CA LEU A 275 5.63 8.85 -13.49
C LEU A 275 7.08 9.29 -13.58
N ARG A 276 7.98 8.55 -12.92
CA ARG A 276 9.41 8.87 -12.89
C ARG A 276 10.24 7.72 -13.44
N TYR A 277 10.98 7.97 -14.51
CA TYR A 277 11.75 6.94 -15.21
C TYR A 277 10.89 5.74 -15.64
N VAL A 278 9.62 6.01 -15.95
CA VAL A 278 8.67 5.06 -16.54
C VAL A 278 8.54 5.40 -18.01
N PRO A 279 8.99 4.54 -18.95
CA PRO A 279 8.93 4.83 -20.37
C PRO A 279 7.49 5.06 -20.86
N MET A 280 7.24 6.20 -21.50
CA MET A 280 5.92 6.58 -22.00
C MET A 280 5.94 6.72 -23.52
N SER A 281 5.35 5.72 -24.19
CA SER A 281 5.11 5.75 -25.63
C SER A 281 3.95 6.69 -25.99
N GLY A 282 3.76 6.96 -27.28
CA GLY A 282 2.68 7.85 -27.75
C GLY A 282 1.28 7.36 -27.36
N GLU A 283 1.03 6.05 -27.43
CA GLU A 283 -0.27 5.46 -27.07
C GLU A 283 -0.56 5.56 -25.56
N LEU A 284 0.45 5.31 -24.72
CA LEU A 284 0.33 5.43 -23.27
C LEU A 284 0.05 6.88 -22.84
N ILE A 285 0.62 7.88 -23.54
CA ILE A 285 0.33 9.30 -23.29
C ILE A 285 -1.12 9.63 -23.61
N ASP A 286 -1.67 9.09 -24.70
CA ASP A 286 -3.07 9.32 -25.07
C ASP A 286 -4.02 8.71 -24.01
N GLN A 287 -3.64 7.58 -23.40
CA GLN A 287 -4.39 6.99 -22.27
C GLN A 287 -4.36 7.84 -21.00
N LEU A 288 -3.26 8.55 -20.70
CA LEU A 288 -3.23 9.48 -19.56
C LEU A 288 -4.33 10.55 -19.62
N ALA A 289 -4.75 10.94 -20.83
CA ALA A 289 -5.85 11.89 -21.02
C ALA A 289 -7.21 11.37 -20.52
N THR A 290 -7.35 10.05 -20.38
CA THR A 290 -8.59 9.38 -19.94
C THR A 290 -8.66 9.22 -18.42
N LEU A 291 -7.54 9.42 -17.73
CA LEU A 291 -7.46 9.21 -16.29
C LEU A 291 -8.10 10.37 -15.50
N PRO A 292 -8.73 10.10 -14.35
CA PRO A 292 -9.43 11.11 -13.55
C PRO A 292 -8.47 11.97 -12.70
N ILE A 293 -7.37 12.47 -13.29
CA ILE A 293 -6.35 13.26 -12.59
C ILE A 293 -6.82 14.70 -12.40
N ARG A 294 -6.88 15.18 -11.15
CA ARG A 294 -7.52 16.47 -10.81
C ARG A 294 -6.57 17.65 -10.59
N VAL A 295 -5.33 17.42 -10.15
CA VAL A 295 -4.41 18.49 -9.72
C VAL A 295 -3.17 18.53 -10.59
N SER A 296 -2.37 17.46 -10.58
CA SER A 296 -1.09 17.48 -11.29
C SER A 296 -0.70 16.12 -11.86
N LEU A 297 -0.11 16.14 -13.07
CA LEU A 297 0.54 15.01 -13.71
C LEU A 297 2.02 15.35 -13.87
N THR A 298 2.89 14.57 -13.23
CA THR A 298 4.34 14.71 -13.35
C THR A 298 4.90 13.60 -14.23
N LEU A 299 5.57 13.99 -15.32
CA LEU A 299 6.30 13.12 -16.23
C LEU A 299 7.78 13.49 -16.15
N ASN A 300 8.58 12.67 -15.47
CA ASN A 300 9.99 12.96 -15.22
C ASN A 300 10.88 11.82 -15.70
N GLY A 301 11.68 12.06 -16.75
CA GLY A 301 12.54 11.03 -17.33
C GLY A 301 11.79 9.88 -18.00
N THR A 302 10.58 10.16 -18.49
CA THR A 302 9.69 9.15 -19.11
C THR A 302 9.99 8.91 -20.59
N ALA A 303 10.94 9.63 -21.19
CA ALA A 303 11.19 9.62 -22.64
C ALA A 303 9.96 9.98 -23.52
N ALA A 304 8.92 10.58 -22.93
CA ALA A 304 7.72 10.98 -23.66
C ALA A 304 8.05 12.01 -24.76
N PRO A 305 7.53 11.84 -26.00
CA PRO A 305 7.70 12.85 -27.04
C PRO A 305 7.07 14.19 -26.64
N ALA A 306 7.85 15.29 -26.69
CA ALA A 306 7.40 16.61 -26.26
C ALA A 306 6.12 17.08 -26.98
N GLU A 307 6.01 16.81 -28.29
CA GLU A 307 4.83 17.15 -29.10
C GLU A 307 3.54 16.49 -28.58
N ARG A 308 3.64 15.25 -28.06
CA ARG A 308 2.51 14.50 -27.49
C ARG A 308 2.11 15.07 -26.13
N VAL A 309 3.08 15.43 -25.30
CA VAL A 309 2.82 16.09 -24.01
C VAL A 309 2.16 17.46 -24.23
N ASP A 310 2.59 18.21 -25.25
CA ASP A 310 1.97 19.49 -25.62
C ASP A 310 0.54 19.32 -26.17
N ALA A 311 0.26 18.22 -26.88
CA ALA A 311 -1.09 17.86 -27.27
C ALA A 311 -1.95 17.51 -26.04
N LEU A 312 -1.43 16.72 -25.11
CA LEU A 312 -2.10 16.37 -23.86
C LEU A 312 -2.49 17.62 -23.05
N ARG A 313 -1.58 18.60 -22.90
CA ARG A 313 -1.87 19.89 -22.24
C ARG A 313 -3.08 20.62 -22.82
N LYS A 314 -3.33 20.47 -24.13
CA LYS A 314 -4.48 21.09 -24.82
C LYS A 314 -5.77 20.30 -24.59
N THR A 315 -5.68 18.98 -24.45
CA THR A 315 -6.82 18.08 -24.24
C THR A 315 -7.39 18.18 -22.82
N VAL A 316 -6.53 18.38 -21.81
CA VAL A 316 -6.94 18.47 -20.40
C VAL A 316 -6.64 19.86 -19.81
N PRO A 317 -7.38 20.91 -20.22
CA PRO A 317 -7.16 22.26 -19.72
C PRO A 317 -7.47 22.32 -18.21
N GLY A 318 -6.53 22.83 -17.42
CA GLY A 318 -6.65 22.95 -15.96
C GLY A 318 -5.84 21.92 -15.18
N LEU A 319 -5.36 20.86 -15.81
CA LEU A 319 -4.40 19.93 -15.21
C LEU A 319 -2.98 20.53 -15.24
N GLU A 320 -2.32 20.59 -14.08
CA GLU A 320 -0.91 20.99 -14.04
C GLU A 320 -0.01 19.85 -14.54
N ILE A 321 0.47 19.96 -15.78
CA ILE A 321 1.41 18.99 -16.34
C ILE A 321 2.84 19.48 -16.14
N ILE A 322 3.62 18.74 -15.35
CA ILE A 322 5.05 18.96 -15.13
C ILE A 322 5.80 17.95 -15.99
N PHE A 323 6.59 18.41 -16.96
CA PHE A 323 7.33 17.55 -17.87
C PHE A 323 8.81 17.89 -17.86
N LYS A 324 9.65 16.90 -17.57
CA LYS A 324 11.11 17.01 -17.46
C LYS A 324 11.77 15.77 -18.07
N GLN A 325 12.93 15.94 -18.69
CA GLN A 325 13.72 14.82 -19.20
C GLN A 325 14.45 14.06 -18.08
N GLY A 326 14.49 14.60 -16.87
CA GLY A 326 14.85 13.85 -15.66
C GLY A 326 16.33 13.56 -15.47
N GLY A 327 17.21 14.19 -16.22
CA GLY A 327 18.63 14.27 -15.88
C GLY A 327 18.83 14.88 -14.49
N PHE A 328 19.78 14.33 -13.73
CA PHE A 328 20.03 14.76 -12.36
C PHE A 328 21.52 15.01 -12.12
N LEU A 329 21.85 16.24 -11.71
CA LEU A 329 23.23 16.64 -11.41
C LEU A 329 23.63 16.36 -9.96
N GLY A 330 22.69 16.47 -9.01
CA GLY A 330 22.94 16.23 -7.58
C GLY A 330 23.65 17.38 -6.85
N VAL A 331 23.18 18.61 -7.06
CA VAL A 331 23.66 19.81 -6.35
C VAL A 331 22.50 20.58 -5.75
N GLN A 332 22.76 21.26 -4.63
CA GLN A 332 21.93 22.36 -4.16
C GLN A 332 22.72 23.67 -4.31
N CYS A 333 22.00 24.77 -4.50
CA CYS A 333 22.59 26.09 -4.56
C CYS A 333 21.83 27.04 -3.65
N TYR A 334 22.46 28.14 -3.28
CA TYR A 334 21.77 29.20 -2.55
C TYR A 334 20.78 29.95 -3.46
N ASP A 335 19.52 30.02 -3.04
CA ASP A 335 18.44 30.65 -3.81
C ASP A 335 18.44 32.19 -3.77
N ASN A 336 19.26 32.80 -2.91
CA ASN A 336 19.21 34.23 -2.59
C ASN A 336 20.28 35.07 -3.31
N PHE A 337 21.09 34.46 -4.17
CA PHE A 337 22.14 35.16 -4.90
C PHE A 337 21.79 35.30 -6.38
N ASN A 338 22.30 36.37 -7.01
CA ASN A 338 22.33 36.52 -8.47
C ASN A 338 23.46 35.69 -9.10
N GLU A 339 23.76 34.55 -8.51
CA GLU A 339 24.72 33.56 -8.99
C GLU A 339 24.29 32.16 -8.55
N CYS A 340 24.73 31.13 -9.29
CA CYS A 340 24.45 29.74 -8.97
C CYS A 340 25.57 29.16 -8.09
N LEU A 341 25.65 29.62 -6.85
CA LEU A 341 26.65 29.18 -5.87
C LEU A 341 26.22 27.84 -5.25
N ILE A 342 26.98 26.78 -5.53
CA ILE A 342 26.79 25.44 -4.99
C ILE A 342 27.08 25.47 -3.48
N ASN A 343 26.11 25.06 -2.67
CA ASN A 343 26.28 24.92 -1.23
C ASN A 343 26.38 23.45 -0.78
N GLU A 344 25.80 22.53 -1.54
CA GLU A 344 25.84 21.10 -1.29
C GLU A 344 26.04 20.34 -2.60
N VAL A 345 26.88 19.31 -2.54
CA VAL A 345 27.04 18.31 -3.60
C VAL A 345 26.66 16.96 -3.01
N LEU A 346 25.67 16.31 -3.59
CA LEU A 346 25.18 15.03 -3.10
C LEU A 346 26.20 13.93 -3.41
N ARG A 347 26.53 13.14 -2.39
CA ARG A 347 27.49 12.04 -2.49
C ARG A 347 27.03 10.98 -3.49
N GLY A 348 27.96 10.47 -4.30
CA GLY A 348 27.73 9.45 -5.31
C GLY A 348 27.07 9.97 -6.60
N GLN A 349 26.67 11.24 -6.65
CA GLN A 349 25.93 11.81 -7.78
C GLN A 349 26.84 12.41 -8.86
N ALA A 350 26.22 12.84 -9.97
CA ALA A 350 26.91 13.31 -11.17
C ALA A 350 27.89 14.48 -10.90
N ALA A 351 27.51 15.44 -10.07
CA ALA A 351 28.35 16.57 -9.72
C ALA A 351 29.61 16.17 -8.95
N GLU A 352 29.50 15.28 -7.96
CA GLU A 352 30.66 14.77 -7.22
C GLU A 352 31.61 14.03 -8.16
N LYS A 353 31.07 13.17 -9.03
CA LYS A 353 31.85 12.44 -10.05
C LYS A 353 32.53 13.37 -11.06
N ALA A 354 31.91 14.51 -11.36
CA ALA A 354 32.46 15.57 -12.20
C ALA A 354 33.46 16.49 -11.46
N GLY A 355 33.70 16.26 -10.17
CA GLY A 355 34.65 17.01 -9.36
C GLY A 355 34.16 18.41 -8.94
N LEU A 356 32.86 18.68 -9.02
CA LEU A 356 32.24 19.89 -8.45
C LEU A 356 32.23 19.79 -6.93
N LEU A 357 32.37 20.94 -6.27
CA LEU A 357 32.47 21.04 -4.82
C LEU A 357 31.56 22.16 -4.30
N PRO A 358 31.13 22.10 -3.03
CA PRO A 358 30.58 23.26 -2.34
C PRO A 358 31.53 24.47 -2.46
N GLY A 359 30.98 25.63 -2.77
CA GLY A 359 31.71 26.87 -3.04
C GLY A 359 31.98 27.16 -4.51
N ASP A 360 31.69 26.22 -5.41
CA ASP A 360 31.75 26.48 -6.86
C ASP A 360 30.56 27.33 -7.32
N VAL A 361 30.83 28.32 -8.17
CA VAL A 361 29.78 29.12 -8.83
C VAL A 361 29.63 28.63 -10.27
N VAL A 362 28.46 28.10 -10.62
CA VAL A 362 28.20 27.64 -11.99
C VAL A 362 27.92 28.84 -12.89
N LEU A 363 28.71 28.98 -13.95
CA LEU A 363 28.64 30.10 -14.90
C LEU A 363 27.94 29.71 -16.20
N GLN A 364 28.18 28.50 -16.71
CA GLN A 364 27.57 28.01 -17.95
C GLN A 364 27.32 26.50 -17.93
N VAL A 365 26.28 26.07 -18.64
CA VAL A 365 26.01 24.67 -18.98
C VAL A 365 25.73 24.58 -20.47
N ASP A 366 26.49 23.76 -21.21
CA ASP A 366 26.43 23.61 -22.67
C ASP A 366 26.43 24.95 -23.42
N GLY A 367 27.29 25.87 -22.94
CA GLY A 367 27.41 27.23 -23.47
C GLY A 367 26.25 28.18 -23.12
N LYS A 368 25.23 27.73 -22.39
CA LYS A 368 24.13 28.59 -21.90
C LYS A 368 24.54 29.26 -20.58
N PRO A 369 24.44 30.59 -20.45
CA PRO A 369 24.75 31.29 -19.20
C PRO A 369 23.81 30.89 -18.06
N ILE A 370 24.38 30.65 -16.89
CA ILE A 370 23.68 30.35 -15.65
C ILE A 370 23.87 31.52 -14.69
N LYS A 371 22.79 32.20 -14.31
CA LYS A 371 22.84 33.34 -13.39
C LYS A 371 22.28 33.04 -12.01
N GLN A 372 21.56 31.94 -11.87
CA GLN A 372 20.88 31.55 -10.63
C GLN A 372 20.56 30.06 -10.69
N PHE A 373 20.24 29.48 -9.54
CA PHE A 373 19.94 28.05 -9.45
C PHE A 373 18.81 27.59 -10.38
N LYS A 374 17.78 28.43 -10.55
CA LYS A 374 16.65 28.15 -11.46
C LYS A 374 17.09 28.03 -12.94
N ASP A 375 18.14 28.74 -13.34
CA ASP A 375 18.69 28.63 -14.70
C ASP A 375 19.41 27.29 -14.86
N LEU A 376 20.17 26.86 -13.84
CA LEU A 376 20.83 25.55 -13.81
C LEU A 376 19.80 24.42 -13.88
N GLN A 377 18.74 24.49 -13.07
CA GLN A 377 17.64 23.52 -13.09
C GLN A 377 17.03 23.39 -14.50
N LYS A 378 16.72 24.52 -15.16
CA LYS A 378 16.19 24.51 -16.53
C LYS A 378 17.15 23.92 -17.55
N ALA A 379 18.45 24.20 -17.40
CA ALA A 379 19.46 23.65 -18.30
C ALA A 379 19.57 22.12 -18.16
N ILE A 380 19.52 21.61 -16.93
CA ILE A 380 19.56 20.17 -16.64
C ILE A 380 18.25 19.47 -17.01
N ASP A 381 17.09 20.07 -16.73
CA ASP A 381 15.74 19.50 -17.00
C ASP A 381 15.52 19.16 -18.49
N ALA A 382 16.32 19.73 -19.39
CA ALA A 382 16.30 19.48 -20.83
C ALA A 382 17.06 18.22 -21.26
N HIS A 383 17.81 17.59 -20.35
CA HIS A 383 18.68 16.45 -20.63
C HIS A 383 18.19 15.18 -19.95
N MET A 384 18.44 14.05 -20.61
CA MET A 384 18.12 12.72 -20.08
C MET A 384 19.22 12.19 -19.16
N PRO A 385 18.89 11.27 -18.23
CA PRO A 385 19.91 10.51 -17.51
C PRO A 385 20.88 9.82 -18.46
N GLY A 386 22.17 9.89 -18.14
CA GLY A 386 23.25 9.29 -18.92
C GLY A 386 23.86 10.19 -19.99
N GLU A 387 23.23 11.33 -20.32
CA GLU A 387 23.81 12.36 -21.17
C GLU A 387 24.95 13.09 -20.46
N GLU A 388 25.92 13.56 -21.24
CA GLU A 388 27.03 14.37 -20.76
C GLU A 388 26.76 15.85 -21.03
N ILE A 389 26.96 16.68 -20.01
CA ILE A 389 26.85 18.14 -20.13
C ILE A 389 28.20 18.80 -19.80
N ASP A 390 28.52 19.86 -20.52
CA ASP A 390 29.71 20.67 -20.26
C ASP A 390 29.38 21.80 -19.28
N ILE A 391 30.11 21.84 -18.16
CA ILE A 391 29.90 22.81 -17.08
C ILE A 391 31.12 23.71 -16.98
N VAL A 392 30.90 25.03 -17.09
CA VAL A 392 31.89 26.05 -16.75
C VAL A 392 31.55 26.61 -15.37
N TYR A 393 32.51 26.57 -14.46
CA TYR A 393 32.33 27.01 -13.09
C TYR A 393 33.54 27.81 -12.60
N GLN A 394 33.31 28.67 -11.60
CA GLN A 394 34.34 29.42 -10.92
C GLN A 394 34.63 28.78 -9.57
N ARG A 395 35.91 28.49 -9.31
CA ARG A 395 36.41 28.05 -8.00
C ARG A 395 37.44 29.05 -7.50
N GLY A 396 37.06 29.86 -6.52
CA GLY A 396 37.84 31.02 -6.10
C GLY A 396 37.93 32.07 -7.21
N GLN A 397 39.13 32.34 -7.72
CA GLN A 397 39.36 33.32 -8.80
C GLN A 397 39.63 32.67 -10.17
N GLN A 398 39.50 31.35 -10.28
CA GLN A 398 39.79 30.62 -11.51
C GLN A 398 38.52 30.07 -12.12
N GLU A 399 38.35 30.30 -13.43
CA GLU A 399 37.37 29.62 -14.26
C GLU A 399 37.90 28.22 -14.62
N LYS A 400 37.05 27.21 -14.47
CA LYS A 400 37.34 25.81 -14.77
C LYS A 400 36.20 25.22 -15.58
N ARG A 401 36.51 24.14 -16.29
CA ARG A 401 35.53 23.35 -17.03
C ARG A 401 35.57 21.91 -16.55
N THR A 402 34.40 21.29 -16.48
CA THR A 402 34.26 19.85 -16.28
C THR A 402 33.11 19.33 -17.15
N THR A 403 33.11 18.04 -17.42
CA THR A 403 32.00 17.35 -18.09
C THR A 403 31.33 16.45 -17.06
N ALA A 404 30.02 16.58 -16.91
CA ALA A 404 29.23 15.81 -15.95
C ALA A 404 28.29 14.87 -16.69
N ARG A 405 28.39 13.57 -16.40
CA ARG A 405 27.41 12.58 -16.87
C ARG A 405 26.22 12.53 -15.92
N LEU A 406 25.06 12.98 -16.38
CA LEU A 406 23.85 13.11 -15.56
C LEU A 406 23.34 11.76 -15.06
N GLY A 407 22.85 11.74 -13.83
CA GLY A 407 22.25 10.56 -13.19
C GLY A 407 20.72 10.57 -13.26
N LYS A 408 20.12 9.63 -12.55
CA LYS A 408 18.70 9.64 -12.17
C LYS A 408 18.56 10.28 -10.78
N LEU A 409 17.42 10.91 -10.51
CA LEU A 409 17.01 11.34 -9.19
C LEU A 409 16.59 10.09 -8.41
N GLU A 410 17.46 9.62 -7.55
CA GLU A 410 17.18 8.54 -6.59
C GLU A 410 16.76 9.17 -5.25
N GLU A 411 15.64 8.69 -4.71
CA GLU A 411 15.20 9.03 -3.35
C GLU A 411 15.97 8.12 -2.39
N GLN A 412 16.68 8.73 -1.43
CA GLN A 412 17.50 8.02 -0.44
C GLN A 412 16.68 7.48 0.72
#